data_AF-A0A7W1L2Z4-F1
#
_entry.id   AF-A0A7W1L2Z4-F1
#
_cell.length_a   1.000
_cell.length_b   1.000
_cell.length_c   1.000
_cell.angle_alpha   90.00
_cell.angle_beta   90.00
_cell.angle_gamma   90.00
#
_symmetry.space_group_name_H-M   'P 1'
#
loop_
_entity.id
_entity.type
_entity.pdbx_description
1 polymer ?
#
loop_
_entity_poly.entity_id
_entity_poly.type
_entity_poly.pdbx_seq_one_letter_code
_entity_poly.pdbx_strand_id
1 'polypeptide(L)'
;MKVPDLAVVDEAGVHPWKGTTDLLKSAAAHAHLKFGSVDLAHAKDRATLFNELDGALKLPEHFGNNWDALADVLEDREWLGKTGHVVAIVHSAGYRKEHPTDWKTLEDILAEAAEFWKERHVAFWVFVG
;
A
#
# COMPACT_ATOMS: atom_id res chain seq x y z
N MET A 1 -5.80 -16.55 -8.57
CA MET A 1 -6.53 -15.29 -8.29
C MET A 1 -6.31 -14.39 -9.48
N LYS A 2 -7.36 -13.75 -10.02
CA LYS A 2 -7.23 -12.82 -11.14
C LYS A 2 -6.96 -11.42 -10.58
N VAL A 3 -6.07 -10.64 -11.19
CA VAL A 3 -5.91 -9.22 -10.85
C VAL A 3 -7.20 -8.49 -11.26
N PRO A 4 -7.81 -7.65 -10.39
CA PRO A 4 -8.94 -6.81 -10.80
C PRO A 4 -8.54 -5.84 -11.91
N ASP A 5 -9.52 -5.24 -12.57
CA ASP A 5 -9.23 -4.19 -13.54
C ASP A 5 -8.84 -2.91 -12.80
N LEU A 6 -7.54 -2.62 -12.76
CA LEU A 6 -6.99 -1.50 -11.99
C LEU A 6 -7.39 -0.12 -12.53
N ALA A 7 -8.02 -0.05 -13.72
CA ALA A 7 -8.60 1.18 -14.25
C ALA A 7 -9.97 1.51 -13.64
N VAL A 8 -10.64 0.55 -13.00
CA VAL A 8 -11.95 0.74 -12.36
C VAL A 8 -11.75 1.31 -10.96
N VAL A 9 -11.61 2.64 -10.86
CA VAL A 9 -11.30 3.35 -9.60
C VAL A 9 -12.31 3.05 -8.48
N ASP A 10 -13.57 2.77 -8.81
CA ASP A 10 -14.61 2.44 -7.82
C ASP A 10 -14.31 1.15 -7.04
N GLU A 11 -13.56 0.23 -7.65
CA GLU A 11 -13.12 -1.02 -7.04
C GLU A 11 -11.79 -0.88 -6.26
N ALA A 12 -11.16 0.31 -6.29
CA ALA A 12 -9.93 0.58 -5.56
C ALA A 12 -10.14 0.50 -4.04
N GLY A 13 -9.11 0.03 -3.33
CA GLY A 13 -9.20 -0.31 -1.91
C GLY A 13 -8.10 -1.27 -1.47
N VAL A 14 -8.27 -1.80 -0.25
CA VAL A 14 -7.41 -2.85 0.33
C VAL A 14 -8.00 -4.23 0.03
N HIS A 15 -7.23 -5.08 -0.63
CA HIS A 15 -7.65 -6.39 -1.12
C HIS A 15 -6.71 -7.51 -0.66
N PRO A 16 -7.22 -8.70 -0.30
CA PRO A 16 -6.36 -9.85 -0.08
C PRO A 16 -5.73 -10.30 -1.41
N TRP A 17 -4.49 -10.77 -1.36
CA TRP A 17 -3.75 -11.23 -2.52
C TRP A 17 -3.00 -12.53 -2.24
N LYS A 18 -3.06 -13.48 -3.19
CA LYS A 18 -2.35 -14.77 -3.11
C LYS A 18 -1.51 -15.07 -4.36
N GLY A 19 -1.44 -14.13 -5.30
CA GLY A 19 -0.69 -14.27 -6.54
C GLY A 19 0.73 -13.71 -6.42
N THR A 20 1.50 -13.76 -7.50
CA THR A 20 2.82 -13.10 -7.56
C THR A 20 2.67 -11.59 -7.72
N THR A 21 3.65 -10.83 -7.25
CA THR A 21 3.69 -9.37 -7.41
C THR A 21 3.95 -8.96 -8.86
N ASP A 22 4.55 -9.81 -9.69
CA ASP A 22 4.73 -9.56 -11.14
C ASP A 22 3.42 -9.35 -11.89
N LEU A 23 2.36 -10.06 -11.50
CA LEU A 23 1.03 -9.88 -12.08
C LEU A 23 0.47 -8.49 -11.74
N LEU A 24 0.61 -8.05 -10.48
CA LEU A 24 0.19 -6.72 -10.04
C LEU A 24 1.01 -5.62 -10.71
N LYS A 25 2.33 -5.81 -10.81
CA LYS A 25 3.24 -4.88 -11.49
C LYS A 25 2.89 -4.73 -12.97
N SER A 26 2.61 -5.83 -13.66
CA SER A 26 2.22 -5.81 -15.07
C SER A 26 0.87 -5.12 -15.27
N ALA A 27 -0.11 -5.40 -14.42
CA ALA A 27 -1.42 -4.74 -14.48
C ALA A 27 -1.31 -3.24 -14.16
N ALA A 28 -0.51 -2.85 -13.16
CA ALA A 28 -0.27 -1.46 -12.81
C ALA A 28 0.36 -0.70 -13.98
N ALA A 29 1.35 -1.29 -14.66
CA ALA A 29 1.96 -0.71 -15.85
C ALA A 29 0.94 -0.52 -16.99
N HIS A 30 0.03 -1.48 -17.20
CA HIS A 30 -1.02 -1.38 -18.21
C HIS A 30 -2.04 -0.27 -17.88
N ALA A 31 -2.34 -0.07 -16.60
CA ALA A 31 -3.19 1.02 -16.11
C ALA A 31 -2.45 2.35 -15.89
N HIS A 32 -1.16 2.42 -16.25
CA HIS A 32 -0.28 3.58 -16.03
C HIS A 32 -0.16 4.03 -14.57
N LEU A 33 -0.27 3.11 -13.62
CA LEU A 33 -0.15 3.37 -12.18
C LEU A 33 1.29 3.13 -11.70
N LYS A 34 1.73 3.87 -10.68
CA LYS A 34 2.96 3.55 -9.95
C LYS A 34 2.81 2.18 -9.28
N PHE A 35 3.90 1.45 -9.08
CA PHE A 35 3.89 0.16 -8.39
C PHE A 35 4.97 0.10 -7.31
N GLY A 36 4.59 -0.29 -6.09
CA GLY A 36 5.46 -0.50 -4.95
C GLY A 36 5.21 -1.86 -4.32
N SER A 37 6.27 -2.56 -3.90
CA SER A 37 6.17 -3.87 -3.24
C SER A 37 6.91 -3.82 -1.92
N VAL A 38 6.17 -3.99 -0.83
CA VAL A 38 6.64 -3.97 0.55
C VAL A 38 6.77 -5.42 1.02
N ASP A 39 7.96 -5.85 1.39
CA ASP A 39 8.20 -7.21 1.90
C ASP A 39 8.35 -7.17 3.42
N LEU A 40 7.41 -7.78 4.14
CA LEU A 40 7.41 -7.79 5.60
C LEU A 40 8.10 -9.01 6.22
N ALA A 41 8.83 -9.82 5.44
CA ALA A 41 9.54 -11.01 5.93
C ALA A 41 10.55 -10.70 7.06
N HIS A 42 11.02 -9.45 7.15
CA HIS A 42 12.00 -9.00 8.14
C HIS A 42 11.47 -7.97 9.13
N ALA A 43 10.21 -7.57 9.02
CA ALA A 43 9.58 -6.67 9.98
C ALA A 43 9.32 -7.41 11.30
N LYS A 44 9.84 -6.89 12.41
CA LYS A 44 9.78 -7.50 13.76
C LYS A 44 9.14 -6.61 14.81
N ASP A 45 8.91 -5.36 14.46
CA ASP A 45 8.37 -4.32 15.32
C ASP A 45 7.92 -3.14 14.43
N ARG A 46 7.32 -2.13 15.04
CA ARG A 46 6.82 -0.95 14.30
C ARG A 46 7.92 -0.18 13.58
N ALA A 47 9.12 -0.06 14.15
CA ALA A 47 10.20 0.69 13.52
C ALA A 47 10.70 -0.03 12.25
N THR A 48 10.87 -1.35 12.33
CA THR A 48 11.23 -2.15 11.15
C THR A 48 10.11 -2.19 10.12
N LEU A 49 8.83 -2.22 10.51
CA LEU A 49 7.70 -2.05 9.59
C LEU A 49 7.78 -0.73 8.80
N PHE A 50 8.00 0.39 9.50
CA PHE A 50 8.12 1.70 8.84
C PHE A 50 9.33 1.78 7.92
N ASN A 51 10.45 1.14 8.27
CA ASN A 51 11.61 1.06 7.38
C ASN A 51 11.31 0.27 6.10
N GLU A 52 10.59 -0.85 6.18
CA GLU A 52 10.19 -1.61 4.99
C GLU A 52 9.24 -0.79 4.10
N LEU A 53 8.28 -0.07 4.70
CA LEU A 53 7.37 0.82 3.99
C LEU A 53 8.13 1.97 3.30
N ASP A 54 8.99 2.66 4.03
CA ASP A 54 9.82 3.76 3.51
C ASP A 54 10.70 3.30 2.35
N GLY A 55 11.44 2.21 2.55
CA GLY A 55 12.37 1.66 1.56
C GLY A 55 11.66 1.23 0.27
N ALA A 56 10.50 0.61 0.38
CA ALA A 56 9.72 0.09 -0.74
C ALA A 56 8.90 1.16 -1.47
N LEU A 57 8.26 2.06 -0.73
CA LEU A 57 7.34 3.06 -1.27
C LEU A 57 8.02 4.39 -1.59
N LYS A 58 9.30 4.55 -1.21
CA LYS A 58 10.08 5.79 -1.36
C LYS A 58 9.28 6.96 -0.79
N LEU A 59 8.91 6.83 0.49
CA LEU A 59 8.16 7.88 1.18
C LEU A 59 9.01 9.17 1.19
N PRO A 60 8.38 10.35 1.27
CA PRO A 60 9.10 11.62 1.28
C PRO A 60 10.08 11.72 2.45
N GLU A 61 11.15 12.52 2.29
CA GLU A 61 12.19 12.72 3.32
C GLU A 61 11.65 13.24 4.66
N HIS A 62 10.45 13.84 4.67
CA HIS A 62 9.77 14.33 5.86
C HIS A 62 8.92 13.25 6.57
N PHE A 63 8.96 11.98 6.15
CA PHE A 63 8.23 10.90 6.80
C PHE A 63 8.66 10.74 8.27
N GLY A 64 7.77 11.12 9.19
CA GLY A 64 8.04 11.22 10.63
C GLY A 64 8.09 9.90 11.41
N ASN A 65 8.14 8.75 10.74
CA ASN A 65 8.23 7.41 11.34
C ASN A 65 7.14 7.15 12.43
N ASN A 66 5.93 7.60 12.17
CA ASN A 66 4.76 7.40 13.02
C ASN A 66 3.50 7.23 12.17
N TRP A 67 2.39 6.81 12.79
CA TRP A 67 1.14 6.50 12.09
C TRP A 67 0.49 7.72 11.43
N ASP A 68 0.52 8.87 12.09
CA ASP A 68 -0.04 10.13 11.61
C ASP A 68 0.71 10.60 10.36
N ALA A 69 2.05 10.58 10.44
CA ALA A 69 2.90 10.87 9.29
C ALA A 69 2.72 9.87 8.12
N LEU A 70 2.39 8.61 8.41
CA LEU A 70 2.09 7.64 7.36
C LEU A 70 0.78 7.99 6.66
N ALA A 71 -0.27 8.30 7.43
CA ALA A 71 -1.56 8.71 6.88
C ALA A 71 -1.40 9.95 5.98
N ASP A 72 -0.72 10.98 6.48
CA ASP A 72 -0.45 12.23 5.73
C ASP A 72 0.27 11.96 4.41
N VAL A 73 1.31 11.12 4.42
CA VAL A 73 2.07 10.80 3.22
C VAL A 73 1.25 9.99 2.22
N LEU A 74 0.40 9.07 2.69
CA LEU A 74 -0.44 8.27 1.80
C LEU A 74 -1.55 9.11 1.13
N GLU A 75 -1.97 10.20 1.75
CA GLU A 75 -2.89 11.20 1.20
C GLU A 75 -2.17 12.34 0.46
N ASP A 76 -0.84 12.26 0.32
CA ASP A 76 -0.06 13.25 -0.43
C ASP A 76 -0.03 12.98 -1.94
N ARG A 77 -0.32 14.05 -2.71
CA ARG A 77 -0.40 13.97 -4.17
C ARG A 77 0.96 13.80 -4.83
N GLU A 78 2.02 14.36 -4.24
CA GLU A 78 3.38 14.25 -4.79
C GLU A 78 3.88 12.81 -4.68
N TRP A 79 3.62 12.15 -3.54
CA TRP A 79 3.93 10.74 -3.34
C TRP A 79 3.11 9.83 -4.26
N LEU A 80 1.78 9.99 -4.29
CA LEU A 80 0.89 9.12 -5.08
C LEU A 80 1.17 9.23 -6.59
N GLY A 81 1.58 10.41 -7.05
CA GLY A 81 1.79 10.71 -8.46
C GLY A 81 0.50 11.04 -9.21
N LYS A 82 0.62 11.25 -10.54
CA LYS A 82 -0.47 11.80 -11.35
C LYS A 82 -1.65 10.86 -11.56
N THR A 83 -1.38 9.58 -11.75
CA THR A 83 -2.36 8.59 -12.19
C THR A 83 -2.86 7.70 -11.06
N GLY A 84 -2.09 7.59 -9.98
CA GLY A 84 -2.39 6.70 -8.86
C GLY A 84 -1.29 5.66 -8.61
N HIS A 85 -1.52 4.80 -7.63
CA HIS A 85 -0.51 3.88 -7.13
C HIS A 85 -1.11 2.52 -6.75
N VAL A 86 -0.40 1.45 -7.08
CA VAL A 86 -0.63 0.10 -6.59
C VAL A 86 0.47 -0.26 -5.61
N VAL A 87 0.09 -0.70 -4.41
CA VAL A 87 0.98 -1.19 -3.36
C VAL A 87 0.68 -2.67 -3.11
N ALA A 88 1.72 -3.50 -3.14
CA ALA A 88 1.63 -4.89 -2.73
C ALA A 88 2.40 -5.08 -1.41
N ILE A 89 1.73 -5.58 -0.38
CA ILE A 89 2.34 -5.98 0.89
C ILE A 89 2.42 -7.50 0.89
N VAL A 90 3.63 -8.05 0.96
CA VAL A 90 3.88 -9.50 0.91
C VAL A 90 4.54 -9.99 2.19
N HIS A 91 4.44 -11.30 2.41
CA HIS A 91 4.95 -11.98 3.60
C HIS A 91 4.43 -11.36 4.93
N SER A 92 3.22 -10.80 4.90
CA SER A 92 2.63 -10.08 6.04
C SER A 92 2.20 -11.00 7.20
N ALA A 93 2.03 -12.30 6.94
CA ALA A 93 1.44 -13.24 7.90
C ALA A 93 2.18 -13.33 9.25
N GLY A 94 3.52 -13.25 9.24
CA GLY A 94 4.33 -13.24 10.47
C GLY A 94 4.03 -12.00 11.31
N TYR A 95 4.23 -10.82 10.72
CA TYR A 95 3.97 -9.54 11.37
C TYR A 95 2.54 -9.41 11.88
N ARG A 96 1.54 -9.79 11.06
CA ARG A 96 0.11 -9.83 11.42
C ARG A 96 -0.16 -10.59 12.70
N LYS A 97 0.50 -11.74 12.86
CA LYS A 97 0.31 -12.63 14.01
C LYS A 97 0.96 -12.07 15.27
N GLU A 98 2.14 -11.47 15.13
CA GLU A 98 2.93 -10.98 16.26
C GLU A 98 2.48 -9.58 16.72
N HIS A 99 2.01 -8.74 15.80
CA HIS A 99 1.62 -7.35 16.03
C HIS A 99 0.21 -7.03 15.50
N PRO A 100 -0.84 -7.72 15.98
CA PRO A 100 -2.19 -7.57 15.42
C PRO A 100 -2.77 -6.15 15.58
N THR A 101 -2.39 -5.42 16.63
CA THR A 101 -2.83 -4.03 16.83
C THR A 101 -2.18 -3.09 15.83
N ASP A 102 -0.85 -3.16 15.67
CA ASP A 102 -0.13 -2.34 14.68
C ASP A 102 -0.61 -2.65 13.26
N TRP A 103 -0.82 -3.94 12.98
CA TRP A 103 -1.35 -4.37 11.70
C TRP A 103 -2.74 -3.82 11.41
N LYS A 104 -3.65 -3.85 12.39
CA LYS A 104 -4.98 -3.26 12.23
C LYS A 104 -4.90 -1.76 11.95
N THR A 105 -4.05 -1.04 12.69
CA THR A 105 -3.83 0.39 12.46
C THR A 105 -3.31 0.66 11.04
N LEU A 106 -2.37 -0.15 10.55
CA LEU A 106 -1.89 -0.04 9.18
C LEU A 106 -2.99 -0.30 8.15
N GLU A 107 -3.81 -1.34 8.33
CA GLU A 107 -4.93 -1.64 7.43
C GLU A 107 -5.98 -0.52 7.42
N ASP A 108 -6.32 0.03 8.59
CA ASP A 108 -7.25 1.14 8.71
C ASP A 108 -6.72 2.37 7.93
N ILE A 109 -5.45 2.76 8.14
CA ILE A 109 -4.81 3.87 7.43
C ILE A 109 -4.79 3.65 5.90
N LEU A 110 -4.43 2.44 5.45
CA LEU A 110 -4.40 2.12 4.02
C LEU A 110 -5.79 2.16 3.39
N ALA A 111 -6.81 1.73 4.13
CA ALA A 111 -8.21 1.79 3.70
C ALA A 111 -8.71 3.23 3.63
N GLU A 112 -8.44 4.04 4.65
CA GLU A 112 -8.80 5.46 4.68
C GLU A 112 -8.18 6.23 3.51
N ALA A 113 -6.88 6.04 3.26
CA ALA A 113 -6.21 6.64 2.12
C ALA A 113 -6.81 6.17 0.78
N ALA A 114 -7.20 4.89 0.66
CA ALA A 114 -7.83 4.38 -0.56
C ALA A 114 -9.21 4.99 -0.80
N GLU A 115 -10.03 5.15 0.24
CA GLU A 115 -11.30 5.88 0.15
C GLU A 115 -11.08 7.34 -0.23
N PHE A 116 -10.14 8.04 0.43
CA PHE A 116 -9.81 9.43 0.16
C PHE A 116 -9.48 9.67 -1.33
N TRP A 117 -8.67 8.80 -1.92
CA TRP A 117 -8.31 8.92 -3.34
C TRP A 117 -9.42 8.49 -4.29
N LYS A 118 -10.21 7.48 -3.92
CA LYS A 118 -11.37 7.02 -4.69
C LYS A 118 -12.42 8.12 -4.82
N GLU A 119 -12.72 8.86 -3.74
CA GLU A 119 -13.62 10.03 -3.77
C GLU A 119 -13.13 11.14 -4.71
N ARG A 120 -11.82 11.19 -4.98
CA ARG A 120 -11.17 12.12 -5.91
C ARG A 120 -10.99 11.54 -7.32
N HIS A 121 -11.57 10.36 -7.59
CA HIS A 121 -11.43 9.62 -8.83
C HIS A 121 -9.96 9.29 -9.19
N VAL A 122 -9.14 8.98 -8.18
CA VAL A 122 -7.76 8.54 -8.37
C VAL A 122 -7.59 7.12 -7.83
N ALA A 123 -6.92 6.26 -8.59
CA ALA A 123 -6.69 4.87 -8.22
C ALA A 123 -5.61 4.74 -7.12
N PHE A 124 -6.00 4.32 -5.93
CA PHE A 124 -5.07 3.81 -4.92
C PHE A 124 -5.44 2.38 -4.53
N TRP A 125 -4.60 1.43 -4.91
CA TRP A 125 -4.85 0.01 -4.72
C TRP A 125 -3.84 -0.58 -3.76
N VAL A 126 -4.32 -1.37 -2.80
CA VAL A 126 -3.46 -2.08 -1.86
C VAL A 126 -3.81 -3.56 -1.91
N PHE A 127 -2.79 -4.40 -2.10
CA PHE A 127 -2.92 -5.84 -2.15
C PHE A 127 -2.11 -6.47 -1.02
N VAL A 128 -2.73 -7.29 -0.18
CA VAL A 128 -2.06 -7.87 0.99
C VAL A 128 -2.04 -9.40 0.95
N GLY A 129 -0.82 -9.96 0.97
CA GLY A 129 -0.54 -11.40 0.94
C GLY A 129 0.34 -11.91 2.07
#